data_AF-A0A7C5IXU4-F1
#
_entry.id   AF-A0A7C5IXU4-F1
#
_cell.length_a   1.000
_cell.length_b   1.000
_cell.length_c   1.000
_cell.angle_alpha   90.00
_cell.angle_beta   90.00
_cell.angle_gamma   90.00
#
_symmetry.space_group_name_H-M   'P 1'
#
loop_
_entity.id
_entity.type
_entity.pdbx_description
1 polymer ?
#
loop_
_entity_poly.entity_id
_entity_poly.type
_entity_poly.pdbx_seq_one_letter_code
_entity_poly.pdbx_strand_id
1 'polypeptide(L)'
;MNHWKIVFAAVGFNLLFEYSMRGVNNLVAKPLMPLFLFLVYFPYFTILEDFITKYRLKDYNIVIAGFFFGTAFTLFVPSTQFVEPQAFGINWTAFLFVNFFWWGIIQGVLTFYIATRLFPRNWNHKLLSRVQKTVLLAMLIIVGLLYRINIQLNMPQAPQIRPEAYLTIAIMLVITAFIFRKAIPKQAVATPQWKEKIIDLTSALTILLFLFCAVFLTQDPTQINVHSVNATATRIVILWTTISTLIIVSHRIYTRRPISI
;
A
#
# COMPACT_ATOMS: atom_id res chain seq x y z
N MET A 1 15.27 14.91 -10.77
CA MET A 1 15.29 13.54 -11.33
C MET A 1 15.14 12.44 -10.28
N ASN A 2 15.78 12.51 -9.10
CA ASN A 2 15.71 11.42 -8.11
C ASN A 2 14.30 11.13 -7.55
N HIS A 3 13.42 12.13 -7.43
CA HIS A 3 12.03 11.96 -7.00
C HIS A 3 11.30 10.87 -7.81
N TRP A 4 11.36 10.95 -9.14
CA TRP A 4 10.69 9.98 -10.01
C TRP A 4 11.27 8.57 -9.86
N LYS A 5 12.58 8.44 -9.61
CA LYS A 5 13.21 7.13 -9.36
C LYS A 5 12.67 6.48 -8.07
N ILE A 6 12.48 7.28 -7.01
CA ILE A 6 11.86 6.81 -5.76
C ILE A 6 10.43 6.37 -6.01
N VAL A 7 9.63 7.16 -6.73
CA VAL A 7 8.24 6.81 -7.07
C VAL A 7 8.19 5.51 -7.88
N PHE A 8 9.02 5.36 -8.93
CA PHE A 8 9.05 4.14 -9.72
C PHE A 8 9.54 2.92 -8.94
N ALA A 9 10.52 3.08 -8.05
CA ALA A 9 10.95 2.01 -7.14
C ALA A 9 9.81 1.59 -6.21
N ALA A 10 9.06 2.57 -5.69
CA ALA A 10 7.93 2.32 -4.80
C ALA A 10 6.79 1.57 -5.54
N VAL A 11 6.45 2.00 -6.74
CA VAL A 11 5.47 1.32 -7.60
C VAL A 11 5.96 -0.09 -7.94
N GLY A 12 7.21 -0.25 -8.34
CA GLY A 12 7.79 -1.56 -8.68
C GLY A 12 7.76 -2.55 -7.52
N PHE A 13 8.09 -2.11 -6.30
CA PHE A 13 7.98 -2.95 -5.11
C PHE A 13 6.53 -3.36 -4.82
N ASN A 14 5.56 -2.46 -5.03
CA ASN A 14 4.14 -2.77 -4.80
C ASN A 14 3.54 -3.68 -5.86
N LEU A 15 3.98 -3.55 -7.11
CA LEU A 15 3.66 -4.52 -8.16
C LEU A 15 4.26 -5.89 -7.82
N LEU A 16 5.50 -5.94 -7.34
CA LEU A 16 6.12 -7.17 -6.87
C LEU A 16 5.35 -7.78 -5.69
N PHE A 17 4.91 -6.98 -4.73
CA PHE A 17 4.05 -7.42 -3.63
C PHE A 17 2.74 -8.06 -4.15
N GLU A 18 2.01 -7.38 -5.03
CA GLU A 18 0.78 -7.92 -5.62
C GLU A 18 1.03 -9.23 -6.40
N TYR A 19 2.07 -9.25 -7.22
CA TYR A 19 2.41 -10.42 -8.03
C TYR A 19 3.04 -11.56 -7.21
N SER A 20 3.59 -11.28 -6.03
CA SER A 20 4.04 -12.33 -5.11
C SER A 20 2.89 -13.21 -4.63
N MET A 21 1.67 -12.66 -4.55
CA MET A 21 0.48 -13.43 -4.19
C MET A 21 -0.24 -14.01 -5.41
N ARG A 22 0.00 -13.51 -6.62
CA ARG A 22 -0.74 -13.89 -7.84
C ARG A 22 0.03 -14.85 -8.74
N GLY A 23 1.35 -14.78 -8.73
CA GLY A 23 2.22 -15.46 -9.69
C GLY A 23 2.34 -14.70 -11.02
N VAL A 24 3.47 -14.85 -11.70
CA VAL A 24 3.73 -14.23 -13.02
C VAL A 24 2.83 -14.78 -14.12
N ASN A 25 2.34 -16.02 -13.98
CA ASN A 25 1.36 -16.61 -14.90
C ASN A 25 0.02 -15.85 -14.93
N ASN A 26 -0.31 -15.11 -13.86
CA ASN A 26 -1.49 -14.25 -13.86
C ASN A 26 -1.40 -13.09 -14.88
N LEU A 27 -0.21 -12.80 -15.44
CA LEU A 27 -0.07 -11.90 -16.58
C LEU A 27 -0.81 -12.41 -17.82
N VAL A 28 -0.87 -13.72 -18.02
CA VAL A 28 -1.60 -14.34 -19.13
C VAL A 28 -3.10 -14.29 -18.87
N ALA A 29 -3.52 -14.59 -17.64
CA ALA A 29 -4.94 -14.62 -17.26
C ALA A 29 -5.57 -13.21 -17.17
N LYS A 30 -4.81 -12.21 -16.70
CA LYS A 30 -5.27 -10.82 -16.50
C LYS A 30 -4.22 -9.82 -17.02
N PRO A 31 -4.04 -9.70 -18.35
CA PRO A 31 -2.96 -8.90 -18.94
C PRO A 31 -3.02 -7.41 -18.65
N LEU A 32 -4.22 -6.87 -18.37
CA LEU A 32 -4.41 -5.45 -18.02
C LEU A 32 -4.21 -5.16 -16.52
N MET A 33 -4.09 -6.18 -15.67
CA MET A 33 -3.96 -6.00 -14.23
C MET A 33 -2.70 -5.23 -13.82
N PRO A 34 -1.49 -5.47 -14.38
CA PRO A 34 -0.30 -4.68 -14.05
C PRO A 34 -0.50 -3.20 -14.37
N LEU A 35 -1.13 -2.90 -15.51
CA LEU A 35 -1.40 -1.53 -15.90
C LEU A 35 -2.38 -0.90 -14.92
N PHE A 36 -3.47 -1.59 -14.57
CA PHE A 36 -4.40 -1.11 -13.55
C PHE A 36 -3.70 -0.81 -12.22
N LEU A 37 -2.93 -1.76 -11.69
CA LEU A 37 -2.19 -1.59 -10.44
C LEU A 37 -1.18 -0.45 -10.53
N PHE A 38 -0.49 -0.31 -11.68
CA PHE A 38 0.41 0.82 -11.92
C PHE A 38 -0.35 2.15 -11.86
N LEU A 39 -1.51 2.24 -12.54
CA LEU A 39 -2.34 3.46 -12.57
C LEU A 39 -2.96 3.79 -11.20
N VAL A 40 -3.00 2.85 -10.26
CA VAL A 40 -3.36 3.09 -8.85
C VAL A 40 -2.14 3.50 -8.04
N TYR A 41 -1.07 2.72 -8.07
CA TYR A 41 0.10 2.95 -7.22
C TYR A 41 0.88 4.20 -7.63
N PHE A 42 1.01 4.48 -8.92
CA PHE A 42 1.76 5.64 -9.41
C PHE A 42 1.24 6.96 -8.84
N PRO A 43 -0.05 7.33 -9.00
CA PRO A 43 -0.56 8.56 -8.41
C PRO A 43 -0.51 8.57 -6.88
N TYR A 44 -0.76 7.42 -6.22
CA TYR A 44 -0.64 7.30 -4.77
C TYR A 44 0.78 7.63 -4.28
N PHE A 45 1.81 6.94 -4.78
CA PHE A 45 3.20 7.17 -4.37
C PHE A 45 3.73 8.53 -4.81
N THR A 46 3.25 9.07 -5.93
CA THR A 46 3.60 10.42 -6.36
C THR A 46 3.09 11.48 -5.38
N ILE A 47 1.82 11.39 -4.94
CA ILE A 47 1.24 12.28 -3.93
C ILE A 47 1.97 12.11 -2.59
N LEU A 48 2.25 10.87 -2.19
CA LEU A 48 2.86 10.59 -0.91
C LEU A 48 4.31 11.08 -0.83
N GLU A 49 5.11 10.92 -1.90
CA GLU A 49 6.47 11.48 -1.98
C GLU A 49 6.47 13.02 -1.99
N ASP A 50 5.47 13.66 -2.63
CA ASP A 50 5.30 15.12 -2.52
C ASP A 50 5.00 15.54 -1.08
N PHE A 51 4.17 14.77 -0.35
CA PHE A 51 3.88 15.06 1.05
C PHE A 51 5.09 14.82 1.95
N ILE A 52 5.82 13.72 1.75
CA ILE A 52 7.06 13.43 2.48
C ILE A 52 8.04 14.59 2.32
N THR A 53 8.24 15.06 1.11
CA THR A 53 9.23 16.11 0.84
C THR A 53 8.79 17.49 1.30
N LYS A 54 7.52 17.84 1.09
CA LYS A 54 6.94 19.10 1.55
C LYS A 54 6.87 19.22 3.07
N TYR A 55 6.41 18.17 3.75
CA TYR A 55 6.09 18.22 5.18
C TYR A 55 7.10 17.51 6.09
N ARG A 56 8.13 16.89 5.50
CA ARG A 56 9.12 16.05 6.23
C ARG A 56 8.43 14.99 7.08
N LEU A 57 7.51 14.28 6.43
CA LEU A 57 6.78 13.19 7.05
C LEU A 57 7.75 12.14 7.57
N LYS A 58 7.40 11.55 8.72
CA LYS A 58 8.11 10.43 9.33
C LYS A 58 7.35 9.13 9.03
N ASP A 59 7.99 8.01 9.35
CA ASP A 59 7.42 6.65 9.28
C ASP A 59 5.96 6.55 9.78
N TYR A 60 5.64 7.05 10.98
CA TYR A 60 4.28 6.98 11.50
C TYR A 60 3.27 7.82 10.71
N ASN A 61 3.70 8.93 10.08
CA ASN A 61 2.83 9.70 9.19
C ASN A 61 2.49 8.89 7.94
N ILE A 62 3.44 8.08 7.44
CA ILE A 62 3.22 7.18 6.31
C ILE A 62 2.28 6.04 6.68
N VAL A 63 2.37 5.52 7.90
CA VAL A 63 1.39 4.54 8.40
C VAL A 63 -0.03 5.13 8.40
N ILE A 64 -0.21 6.35 8.92
CA ILE A 64 -1.51 7.01 8.94
C ILE A 64 -2.01 7.31 7.52
N ALA A 65 -1.13 7.81 6.64
CA ALA A 65 -1.47 8.08 5.24
C ALA A 65 -1.84 6.78 4.50
N GLY A 66 -1.04 5.73 4.65
CA GLY A 66 -1.31 4.40 4.11
C GLY A 66 -2.66 3.87 4.59
N PHE A 67 -2.95 3.98 5.88
CA PHE A 67 -4.25 3.59 6.42
C PHE A 67 -5.40 4.39 5.79
N PHE A 68 -5.26 5.72 5.64
CA PHE A 68 -6.27 6.56 5.00
C PHE A 68 -6.50 6.17 3.53
N PHE A 69 -5.42 6.03 2.75
CA PHE A 69 -5.52 5.70 1.33
C PHE A 69 -6.01 4.27 1.10
N GLY A 70 -5.53 3.30 1.89
CA GLY A 70 -6.06 1.94 1.89
C GLY A 70 -7.55 1.92 2.20
N THR A 71 -7.98 2.68 3.22
CA THR A 71 -9.39 2.81 3.62
C THR A 71 -10.21 3.41 2.50
N ALA A 72 -9.71 4.45 1.81
CA ALA A 72 -10.40 5.03 0.67
C ALA A 72 -10.49 4.05 -0.50
N PHE A 73 -9.42 3.29 -0.74
CA PHE A 73 -9.34 2.31 -1.82
C PHE A 73 -10.34 1.15 -1.65
N THR A 74 -10.72 0.83 -0.40
CA THR A 74 -11.77 -0.15 -0.10
C THR A 74 -13.10 0.14 -0.77
N LEU A 75 -13.41 1.41 -1.03
CA LEU A 75 -14.63 1.83 -1.70
C LEU A 75 -14.64 1.47 -3.18
N PHE A 76 -13.48 1.20 -3.77
CA PHE A 76 -13.32 0.92 -5.20
C PHE A 76 -13.07 -0.57 -5.48
N VAL A 77 -12.65 -1.35 -4.49
CA VAL A 77 -12.33 -2.77 -4.68
C VAL A 77 -13.20 -3.64 -3.77
N PRO A 78 -14.08 -4.49 -4.35
CA PRO A 78 -14.72 -5.56 -3.61
C PRO A 78 -13.62 -6.44 -3.01
N SER A 79 -13.53 -6.48 -1.68
CA SER A 79 -12.38 -7.09 -1.01
C SER A 79 -12.81 -8.00 0.15
N THR A 80 -11.82 -8.71 0.70
CA THR A 80 -11.94 -9.54 1.91
C THR A 80 -12.52 -8.80 3.11
N GLN A 81 -12.45 -7.47 3.17
CA GLN A 81 -13.04 -6.69 4.26
C GLN A 81 -14.57 -6.65 4.24
N PHE A 82 -15.19 -7.08 3.14
CA PHE A 82 -16.65 -7.21 3.00
C PHE A 82 -17.08 -8.69 2.98
N VAL A 83 -16.29 -9.58 3.58
CA VAL A 83 -16.61 -11.00 3.75
C VAL A 83 -16.78 -11.30 5.23
N GLU A 84 -17.75 -12.14 5.58
CA GLU A 84 -18.02 -12.52 6.97
C GLU A 84 -16.75 -13.06 7.69
N PRO A 85 -16.62 -12.86 9.01
CA PRO A 85 -17.57 -12.19 9.91
C PRO A 85 -17.52 -10.65 9.79
N GLN A 86 -18.69 -10.01 9.77
CA GLN A 86 -18.82 -8.55 9.70
C GLN A 86 -19.44 -7.94 10.97
N ALA A 87 -18.85 -6.84 11.44
CA ALA A 87 -19.48 -5.93 12.38
C ALA A 87 -19.52 -4.53 11.76
N PHE A 88 -20.69 -3.89 11.75
CA PHE A 88 -20.92 -2.64 11.02
C PHE A 88 -20.62 -2.73 9.51
N GLY A 89 -20.88 -3.92 8.93
CA GLY A 89 -20.65 -4.21 7.50
C GLY A 89 -19.18 -4.40 7.11
N ILE A 90 -18.26 -4.48 8.06
CA ILE A 90 -16.83 -4.66 7.82
C ILE A 90 -16.28 -5.83 8.63
N ASN A 91 -15.43 -6.64 8.00
CA ASN A 91 -14.55 -7.57 8.69
C ASN A 91 -13.33 -6.82 9.23
N TRP A 92 -13.38 -6.49 10.53
CA TRP A 92 -12.36 -5.68 11.18
C TRP A 92 -10.97 -6.29 11.16
N THR A 93 -10.87 -7.62 11.24
CA THR A 93 -9.57 -8.31 11.16
C THR A 93 -8.94 -8.12 9.79
N ALA A 94 -9.68 -8.40 8.72
CA ALA A 94 -9.19 -8.19 7.35
C ALA A 94 -8.92 -6.72 7.08
N PHE A 95 -9.81 -5.82 7.52
CA PHE A 95 -9.67 -4.38 7.33
C PHE A 95 -8.42 -3.84 8.03
N LEU A 96 -8.21 -4.14 9.31
CA LEU A 96 -7.03 -3.66 10.05
C LEU A 96 -5.74 -4.28 9.52
N PHE A 97 -5.76 -5.57 9.17
CA PHE A 97 -4.60 -6.24 8.60
C PHE A 97 -4.18 -5.57 7.28
N VAL A 98 -5.10 -5.42 6.33
CA VAL A 98 -4.81 -4.81 5.03
C VAL A 98 -4.38 -3.35 5.20
N ASN A 99 -5.07 -2.55 6.01
CA ASN A 99 -4.79 -1.12 6.10
C ASN A 99 -3.55 -0.78 6.93
N PHE A 100 -3.30 -1.52 8.01
CA PHE A 100 -2.15 -1.26 8.88
C PHE A 100 -0.91 -2.04 8.42
N PHE A 101 -0.99 -3.36 8.29
CA PHE A 101 0.18 -4.20 7.97
C PHE A 101 0.60 -3.98 6.52
N TRP A 102 -0.34 -4.05 5.57
CA TRP A 102 0.01 -3.89 4.17
C TRP A 102 0.16 -2.42 3.79
N TRP A 103 -0.93 -1.65 3.70
CA TRP A 103 -0.88 -0.27 3.22
C TRP A 103 0.02 0.64 4.07
N GLY A 104 -0.02 0.52 5.40
CA GLY A 104 0.77 1.34 6.30
C GLY A 104 2.26 0.95 6.33
N ILE A 105 2.55 -0.30 6.70
CA ILE A 105 3.92 -0.72 7.02
C ILE A 105 4.65 -1.27 5.79
N ILE A 106 4.15 -2.31 5.14
CA ILE A 106 4.87 -2.98 4.04
C ILE A 106 4.85 -2.13 2.78
N GLN A 107 3.68 -1.74 2.30
CA GLN A 107 3.49 -0.95 1.08
C GLN A 107 3.80 0.53 1.27
N GLY A 108 3.76 1.05 2.51
CA GLY A 108 4.13 2.42 2.85
C GLY A 108 5.57 2.55 3.33
N VAL A 109 5.81 2.29 4.62
CA VAL A 109 7.10 2.54 5.28
C VAL A 109 8.26 1.75 4.67
N LEU A 110 8.13 0.43 4.54
CA LEU A 110 9.19 -0.43 4.02
C LEU A 110 9.49 -0.11 2.54
N THR A 111 8.46 0.18 1.74
CA THR A 111 8.62 0.64 0.36
C THR A 111 9.48 1.90 0.26
N PHE A 112 9.18 2.95 1.02
CA PHE A 112 9.95 4.20 0.95
C PHE A 112 11.36 4.04 1.54
N TYR A 113 11.50 3.21 2.57
CA TYR A 113 12.81 2.82 3.08
C TYR A 113 13.66 2.18 1.97
N ILE A 114 13.14 1.16 1.27
CA ILE A 114 13.83 0.51 0.15
C ILE A 114 14.15 1.51 -0.95
N ALA A 115 13.18 2.33 -1.35
CA ALA A 115 13.34 3.28 -2.44
C ALA A 115 14.43 4.32 -2.15
N THR A 116 14.52 4.82 -0.91
CA THR A 116 15.54 5.80 -0.51
C THR A 116 16.93 5.20 -0.29
N ARG A 117 17.02 3.89 -0.02
CA ARG A 117 18.29 3.14 -0.05
C ARG A 117 18.84 3.01 -1.47
N LEU A 118 17.97 2.79 -2.45
CA LEU A 118 18.36 2.69 -3.86
C LEU A 118 18.67 4.07 -4.47
N PHE A 119 17.87 5.07 -4.11
CA PHE A 119 17.95 6.41 -4.69
C PHE A 119 17.88 7.48 -3.60
N PRO A 120 19.02 8.14 -3.28
CA PRO A 120 19.03 9.20 -2.28
C PRO A 120 18.03 10.31 -2.62
N ARG A 121 17.16 10.63 -1.65
CA ARG A 121 16.09 11.61 -1.82
C ARG A 121 16.66 13.01 -1.97
N ASN A 122 16.21 13.69 -3.03
CA ASN A 122 16.40 15.13 -3.16
C ASN A 122 15.26 15.85 -2.44
N TRP A 123 15.59 16.46 -1.31
CA TRP A 123 14.66 17.20 -0.47
C TRP A 123 14.23 18.57 -1.01
N ASN A 124 14.92 19.09 -2.03
CA ASN A 124 14.70 20.42 -2.60
C ASN A 124 14.15 20.34 -4.04
N HIS A 125 13.54 19.22 -4.42
CA HIS A 125 12.96 19.08 -5.74
C HIS A 125 11.67 19.89 -5.88
N LYS A 126 11.29 20.20 -7.13
CA LYS A 126 10.05 20.93 -7.44
C LYS A 126 8.83 20.12 -6.99
N LEU A 127 8.06 20.69 -6.08
CA LEU A 127 6.79 20.12 -5.60
C LEU A 127 5.73 20.11 -6.70
N LEU A 128 4.77 19.21 -6.55
CA LEU A 128 3.62 19.11 -7.44
C LEU A 128 2.75 20.37 -7.33
N SER A 129 2.34 20.89 -8.49
CA SER A 129 1.36 21.97 -8.57
C SER A 129 -0.01 21.49 -8.10
N ARG A 130 -0.90 22.43 -7.77
CA ARG A 130 -2.28 22.11 -7.38
C ARG A 130 -3.01 21.33 -8.48
N VAL A 131 -2.79 21.71 -9.74
CA VAL A 131 -3.36 21.02 -10.91
C VAL A 131 -2.87 19.57 -10.99
N GLN A 132 -1.56 19.35 -10.84
CA GLN A 132 -0.99 17.99 -10.86
C GLN A 132 -1.59 17.11 -9.76
N LYS A 133 -1.75 17.63 -8.54
CA LYS A 133 -2.38 16.90 -7.43
C LYS A 133 -3.82 16.54 -7.73
N THR A 134 -4.60 17.49 -8.27
CA THR A 134 -5.99 17.23 -8.66
C THR A 134 -6.06 16.16 -9.75
N VAL A 135 -5.19 16.21 -10.76
CA VAL A 135 -5.14 15.21 -11.84
C VAL A 135 -4.82 13.82 -11.29
N LEU A 136 -3.83 13.69 -10.41
CA LEU A 136 -3.46 12.40 -9.81
C LEU A 136 -4.58 11.84 -8.93
N LEU A 137 -5.28 12.70 -8.17
CA LEU A 137 -6.42 12.28 -7.37
C LEU A 137 -7.62 11.88 -8.24
N ALA A 138 -7.93 12.64 -9.28
CA ALA A 138 -8.97 12.30 -10.23
C ALA A 138 -8.66 10.97 -10.94
N MET A 139 -7.40 10.75 -11.30
CA MET A 139 -6.92 9.49 -11.87
C MET A 139 -7.17 8.32 -10.91
N LEU A 140 -6.80 8.44 -9.62
CA LEU A 140 -7.09 7.41 -8.61
C LEU A 140 -8.58 7.06 -8.53
N ILE A 141 -9.44 8.09 -8.48
CA ILE A 141 -10.89 7.90 -8.37
C ILE A 141 -11.44 7.24 -9.64
N ILE A 142 -11.10 7.76 -10.82
CA ILE A 142 -11.59 7.24 -12.10
C ILE A 142 -11.13 5.80 -12.30
N VAL A 143 -9.85 5.51 -12.11
CA VAL A 143 -9.28 4.17 -12.27
C VAL A 143 -9.94 3.20 -11.26
N GLY A 144 -10.08 3.61 -10.00
CA GLY A 144 -10.79 2.82 -8.98
C GLY A 144 -12.24 2.52 -9.36
N LEU A 145 -13.00 3.53 -9.80
CA LEU A 145 -14.39 3.37 -10.23
C LEU A 145 -14.51 2.44 -11.45
N LEU A 146 -13.66 2.62 -12.47
CA LEU A 146 -13.65 1.78 -13.66
C LEU A 146 -13.39 0.31 -13.29
N TYR A 147 -12.47 0.07 -12.36
CA TYR A 147 -12.19 -1.29 -11.89
C TYR A 147 -13.34 -1.87 -11.08
N ARG A 148 -13.98 -1.07 -10.22
CA ARG A 148 -15.19 -1.49 -9.51
C ARG A 148 -16.29 -1.93 -10.48
N ILE A 149 -16.58 -1.09 -11.48
CA ILE A 149 -17.58 -1.35 -12.52
C ILE A 149 -17.20 -2.63 -13.26
N ASN A 150 -15.94 -2.77 -13.67
CA ASN A 150 -15.46 -3.97 -14.36
C ASN A 150 -15.65 -5.24 -13.53
N ILE A 151 -15.35 -5.21 -12.22
CA ILE A 151 -15.60 -6.36 -11.34
C ILE A 151 -17.10 -6.64 -11.23
N GLN A 152 -17.93 -5.64 -10.99
CA GLN A 152 -19.37 -5.84 -10.80
C GLN A 152 -20.04 -6.41 -12.06
N LEU A 153 -19.60 -6.01 -13.25
CA LEU A 153 -20.11 -6.53 -14.53
C LEU A 153 -19.66 -7.97 -14.80
N ASN A 154 -18.41 -8.31 -14.47
CA ASN A 154 -17.84 -9.62 -14.83
C ASN A 154 -17.91 -10.65 -13.70
N MET A 155 -18.20 -10.24 -12.47
CA MET A 155 -18.27 -11.08 -11.28
C MET A 155 -19.47 -10.69 -10.41
N PRO A 156 -20.70 -11.10 -10.78
CA PRO A 156 -21.91 -10.75 -10.02
C PRO A 156 -21.90 -11.23 -8.56
N GLN A 157 -21.12 -12.28 -8.26
CA GLN A 157 -20.92 -12.83 -6.92
C GLN A 157 -19.92 -12.03 -6.07
N ALA A 158 -19.34 -10.95 -6.59
CA ALA A 158 -18.43 -10.10 -5.84
C ALA A 158 -19.11 -9.56 -4.57
N PRO A 159 -18.41 -9.51 -3.43
CA PRO A 159 -18.95 -8.98 -2.18
C PRO A 159 -19.51 -7.56 -2.40
N GLN A 160 -20.79 -7.38 -2.09
CA GLN A 160 -21.43 -6.07 -2.16
C GLN A 160 -21.18 -5.29 -0.88
N ILE A 161 -20.88 -4.00 -1.02
CA ILE A 161 -20.69 -3.11 0.13
C ILE A 161 -22.07 -2.75 0.69
N ARG A 162 -22.35 -3.17 1.92
CA ARG A 162 -23.60 -2.84 2.62
C ARG A 162 -23.65 -1.35 2.99
N PRO A 163 -24.84 -0.74 3.11
CA PRO A 163 -24.98 0.67 3.49
C PRO A 163 -24.22 1.08 4.76
N GLU A 164 -24.27 0.24 5.80
CA GLU A 164 -23.56 0.45 7.07
C GLU A 164 -22.03 0.49 6.91
N ALA A 165 -21.48 -0.23 5.93
CA ALA A 165 -20.05 -0.24 5.65
C ALA A 165 -19.59 1.11 5.07
N TYR A 166 -20.41 1.74 4.21
CA TYR A 166 -20.09 3.08 3.68
C TYR A 166 -20.01 4.12 4.79
N LEU A 167 -20.97 4.10 5.73
CA LEU A 167 -20.95 5.00 6.88
C LEU A 167 -19.71 4.77 7.74
N THR A 168 -19.39 3.50 8.03
CA THR A 168 -18.21 3.12 8.80
C THR A 168 -16.92 3.60 8.13
N ILE A 169 -16.76 3.36 6.82
CA ILE A 169 -15.61 3.83 6.05
C ILE A 169 -15.52 5.35 6.06
N ALA A 170 -16.63 6.07 5.86
CA ALA A 170 -16.64 7.53 5.88
C ALA A 170 -16.19 8.09 7.24
N ILE A 171 -16.66 7.51 8.35
CA ILE A 171 -16.22 7.86 9.70
C ILE A 171 -14.72 7.61 9.86
N MET A 172 -14.23 6.44 9.44
CA MET A 172 -12.80 6.09 9.52
C MET A 172 -11.93 7.04 8.71
N LEU A 173 -12.38 7.46 7.52
CA LEU A 173 -11.68 8.44 6.69
C LEU A 173 -11.62 9.81 7.37
N VAL A 174 -12.72 10.28 7.97
CA VAL A 174 -12.75 11.55 8.71
C VAL A 174 -11.81 11.52 9.91
N ILE A 175 -11.87 10.45 10.72
CA ILE A 175 -11.00 10.27 11.89
C ILE A 175 -9.54 10.23 11.45
N THR A 176 -9.19 9.42 10.46
CA THR A 176 -7.81 9.26 10.00
C THR A 176 -7.28 10.55 9.37
N ALA A 177 -8.10 11.28 8.60
CA ALA A 177 -7.73 12.58 8.05
C ALA A 177 -7.48 13.61 9.15
N PHE A 178 -8.31 13.63 10.21
CA PHE A 178 -8.10 14.50 11.36
C PHE A 178 -6.80 14.17 12.10
N ILE A 179 -6.55 12.88 12.37
CA ILE A 179 -5.30 12.40 13.00
C ILE A 179 -4.10 12.79 12.12
N PHE A 180 -4.16 12.54 10.81
CA PHE A 180 -3.09 12.87 9.88
C PHE A 180 -2.78 14.36 9.90
N ARG A 181 -3.81 15.22 9.82
CA ARG A 181 -3.66 16.68 9.89
C ARG A 181 -2.97 17.13 11.18
N LYS A 182 -3.29 16.51 12.31
CA LYS A 182 -2.68 16.81 13.61
C LYS A 182 -1.25 16.26 13.73
N ALA A 183 -0.96 15.15 13.06
CA ALA A 183 0.34 14.48 13.09
C ALA A 183 1.39 15.09 12.15
N ILE A 184 0.97 15.92 11.17
CA ILE A 184 1.89 16.62 10.27
C ILE A 184 2.79 17.59 11.07
N PRO A 185 4.12 17.53 10.90
CA PRO A 185 5.03 18.48 11.53
C PRO A 185 4.72 19.92 11.12
N LYS A 186 4.68 20.84 12.11
CA LYS A 186 4.53 22.29 11.84
C LYS A 186 5.80 22.91 11.24
N GLN A 187 6.95 22.29 11.49
CA GLN A 187 8.24 22.72 10.98
C GLN A 187 8.97 21.53 10.36
N ALA A 188 9.55 21.76 9.18
CA ALA A 188 10.33 20.79 8.44
C ALA A 188 11.67 20.56 9.13
N VAL A 189 11.80 19.50 9.92
CA VAL A 189 13.07 19.10 10.53
C VAL A 189 13.69 18.00 9.67
N ALA A 190 14.96 18.18 9.29
CA ALA A 190 15.70 17.17 8.55
C ALA A 190 15.78 15.88 9.37
N THR A 191 15.37 14.77 8.78
CA THR A 191 15.48 13.44 9.38
C THR A 191 16.83 12.85 8.98
N PRO A 192 17.73 12.53 9.94
CA PRO A 192 18.98 11.91 9.62
C PRO A 192 18.74 10.53 9.00
N GLN A 193 19.50 10.19 7.94
CA GLN A 193 19.46 8.86 7.33
C GLN A 193 20.37 7.92 8.13
N TRP A 194 19.75 7.01 8.88
CA TRP A 194 20.46 6.00 9.64
C TRP A 194 20.63 4.74 8.80
N LYS A 195 21.75 4.02 8.98
CA LYS A 195 21.90 2.65 8.48
C LYS A 195 21.28 1.70 9.51
N GLU A 196 20.28 0.94 9.10
CA GLU A 196 19.50 0.06 9.99
C GLU A 196 19.61 -1.37 9.49
N LYS A 197 20.68 -2.07 9.88
CA LYS A 197 21.02 -3.42 9.37
C LYS A 197 19.85 -4.40 9.43
N ILE A 198 19.02 -4.33 10.49
CA ILE A 198 17.86 -5.19 10.67
C ILE A 198 16.80 -4.93 9.60
N ILE A 199 16.51 -3.65 9.32
CA ILE A 199 15.53 -3.27 8.30
C ILE A 199 16.09 -3.49 6.90
N ASP A 200 17.40 -3.27 6.68
CA ASP A 200 18.08 -3.61 5.42
C ASP A 200 17.97 -5.12 5.13
N LEU A 201 18.23 -5.99 6.14
CA LEU A 201 18.08 -7.44 6.00
C LEU A 201 16.62 -7.84 5.75
N THR A 202 15.68 -7.28 6.52
CA THR A 202 14.24 -7.54 6.36
C THR A 202 13.76 -7.15 4.96
N SER A 203 14.26 -6.02 4.44
CA SER A 203 13.98 -5.53 3.09
C SER A 203 14.48 -6.50 2.03
N ALA A 204 15.75 -6.93 2.14
CA ALA A 204 16.35 -7.86 1.19
C ALA A 204 15.61 -9.21 1.16
N LEU A 205 15.33 -9.78 2.33
CA LEU A 205 14.56 -11.03 2.45
C LEU A 205 13.14 -10.88 1.89
N THR A 206 12.49 -9.73 2.11
CA THR A 206 11.16 -9.46 1.56
C THR A 206 11.16 -9.46 0.04
N ILE A 207 12.12 -8.77 -0.58
CA ILE A 207 12.25 -8.73 -2.05
C ILE A 207 12.51 -10.15 -2.59
N LEU A 208 13.45 -10.88 -1.99
CA LEU A 208 13.79 -12.23 -2.43
C LEU A 208 12.61 -13.20 -2.31
N LEU A 209 11.90 -13.16 -1.18
CA LEU A 209 10.72 -13.99 -0.96
C LEU A 209 9.59 -13.63 -1.92
N PHE A 210 9.33 -12.34 -2.15
CA PHE A 210 8.29 -11.93 -3.09
C PHE A 210 8.61 -12.34 -4.53
N LEU A 211 9.88 -12.23 -4.95
CA LEU A 211 10.33 -12.73 -6.25
C LEU A 211 10.17 -14.25 -6.34
N PHE A 212 10.57 -14.97 -5.29
CA PHE A 212 10.41 -16.42 -5.25
C PHE A 212 8.95 -16.84 -5.39
N CYS A 213 8.05 -16.24 -4.60
CA CYS A 213 6.62 -16.51 -4.68
C CYS A 213 6.03 -16.15 -6.05
N ALA A 214 6.41 -15.00 -6.62
CA ALA A 214 5.91 -14.57 -7.92
C ALA A 214 6.32 -15.52 -9.06
N VAL A 215 7.57 -16.01 -9.04
CA VAL A 215 8.14 -16.79 -10.15
C VAL A 215 7.88 -18.30 -10.01
N PHE A 216 8.02 -18.85 -8.80
CA PHE A 216 8.00 -20.30 -8.60
C PHE A 216 6.65 -20.83 -8.10
N LEU A 217 5.88 -20.05 -7.36
CA LEU A 217 4.57 -20.49 -6.83
C LEU A 217 3.43 -20.08 -7.77
N THR A 218 3.38 -20.72 -8.94
CA THR A 218 2.42 -20.40 -10.01
C THR A 218 1.28 -21.42 -10.16
N GLN A 219 1.42 -22.62 -9.58
CA GLN A 219 0.60 -23.80 -9.93
C GLN A 219 -0.62 -24.08 -9.03
N ASP A 220 -1.06 -23.14 -8.20
CA ASP A 220 -2.23 -23.32 -7.31
C ASP A 220 -3.16 -22.08 -7.31
N PRO A 221 -3.74 -21.71 -8.48
CA PRO A 221 -4.62 -20.57 -8.57
C PRO A 221 -5.93 -20.85 -7.81
N THR A 222 -6.14 -20.12 -6.72
CA THR A 222 -7.41 -20.07 -6.00
C THR A 222 -8.09 -18.74 -6.25
N GLN A 223 -9.42 -18.76 -6.32
CA GLN A 223 -10.20 -17.53 -6.27
C GLN A 223 -10.48 -17.20 -4.80
N ILE A 224 -9.78 -16.20 -4.27
CA ILE A 224 -10.14 -15.59 -2.99
C ILE A 224 -10.99 -14.37 -3.32
N ASN A 225 -12.31 -14.54 -3.20
CA ASN A 225 -13.32 -13.57 -3.63
C ASN A 225 -13.16 -13.24 -5.13
N VAL A 226 -12.89 -11.98 -5.46
CA VAL A 226 -12.74 -11.49 -6.84
C VAL A 226 -11.30 -11.59 -7.37
N HIS A 227 -10.36 -11.99 -6.51
CA HIS A 227 -8.94 -12.05 -6.84
C HIS A 227 -8.51 -13.48 -7.12
N SER A 228 -7.96 -13.70 -8.31
CA SER A 228 -7.17 -14.90 -8.59
C SER A 228 -5.80 -14.70 -7.94
N VAL A 229 -5.50 -15.54 -6.95
CA VAL A 229 -4.27 -15.55 -6.18
C VAL A 229 -3.81 -16.99 -6.00
N ASN A 230 -2.52 -17.20 -5.79
CA ASN A 230 -1.99 -18.49 -5.42
C ASN A 230 -2.18 -18.71 -3.91
N ALA A 231 -2.94 -19.72 -3.49
CA ALA A 231 -3.26 -19.91 -2.08
C ALA A 231 -2.02 -20.11 -1.21
N THR A 232 -1.08 -20.93 -1.70
CA THR A 232 0.19 -21.20 -1.03
C THR A 232 1.02 -19.92 -0.91
N ALA A 233 1.17 -19.18 -2.01
CA ALA A 233 1.91 -17.92 -2.03
C ALA A 233 1.27 -16.86 -1.10
N THR A 234 -0.05 -16.73 -1.12
CA THR A 234 -0.79 -15.82 -0.23
C THR A 234 -0.55 -16.15 1.24
N ARG A 235 -0.57 -17.43 1.64
CA ARG A 235 -0.26 -17.84 3.03
C ARG A 235 1.16 -17.45 3.44
N ILE A 236 2.14 -17.72 2.58
CA ILE A 236 3.54 -17.38 2.82
C ILE A 236 3.71 -15.86 2.93
N VAL A 237 3.11 -15.09 2.01
CA VAL A 237 3.18 -13.63 2.01
C VAL A 237 2.50 -13.03 3.23
N ILE A 238 1.32 -13.52 3.64
CA ILE A 238 0.65 -13.09 4.87
C ILE A 238 1.53 -13.33 6.09
N LEU A 239 2.09 -14.54 6.24
CA LEU A 239 2.97 -14.88 7.36
C LEU A 239 4.22 -13.99 7.36
N TRP A 240 4.88 -13.85 6.22
CA TRP A 240 6.09 -13.04 6.09
C TRP A 240 5.84 -11.55 6.35
N THR A 241 4.76 -10.98 5.81
CA THR A 241 4.41 -9.58 6.04
C THR A 241 4.00 -9.30 7.48
N THR A 242 3.41 -10.28 8.16
CA THR A 242 3.15 -10.22 9.61
C THR A 242 4.47 -10.15 10.38
N ILE A 243 5.40 -11.09 10.12
CA ILE A 243 6.72 -11.12 10.76
C ILE A 243 7.50 -9.83 10.49
N SER A 244 7.54 -9.39 9.23
CA SER A 244 8.25 -8.16 8.83
C SER A 244 7.67 -6.93 9.51
N THR A 245 6.34 -6.82 9.59
CA THR A 245 5.68 -5.72 10.30
C THR A 245 6.05 -5.71 11.77
N LEU A 246 6.04 -6.87 12.44
CA LEU A 246 6.43 -7.00 13.84
C LEU A 246 7.90 -6.58 14.04
N ILE A 247 8.81 -7.04 13.18
CA ILE A 247 10.23 -6.63 13.24
C ILE A 247 10.37 -5.11 13.12
N ILE A 248 9.70 -4.50 12.13
CA ILE A 248 9.75 -3.05 11.88
C ILE A 248 9.21 -2.26 13.08
N VAL A 249 8.04 -2.65 13.60
CA VAL A 249 7.40 -1.98 14.74
C VAL A 249 8.22 -2.16 16.01
N SER A 250 8.67 -3.39 16.32
CA SER A 250 9.52 -3.66 17.48
C SER A 250 10.84 -2.91 17.40
N HIS A 251 11.48 -2.86 16.23
CA HIS A 251 12.69 -2.07 16.02
C HIS A 251 12.46 -0.59 16.30
N ARG A 252 11.33 -0.05 15.81
CA ARG A 252 10.94 1.35 15.99
C ARG A 252 10.68 1.71 17.45
N ILE A 253 10.00 0.82 18.19
CA ILE A 253 9.71 0.98 19.62
C ILE A 253 11.00 0.91 20.44
N TYR A 254 11.86 -0.07 20.15
CA TYR A 254 13.12 -0.28 20.88
C TYR A 254 14.11 0.86 20.67
N THR A 255 14.37 1.26 19.42
CA THR A 255 15.33 2.33 19.12
C THR A 255 14.79 3.72 19.40
N ARG A 256 13.47 3.89 19.45
CA ARG A 256 12.75 5.17 19.51
C ARG A 256 13.13 6.16 18.39
N ARG A 257 13.84 5.72 17.36
CA ARG A 257 14.24 6.52 16.20
C ARG A 257 13.29 6.30 15.03
N PRO A 258 12.93 7.34 14.25
CA PRO A 258 12.14 7.16 13.04
C PRO A 258 12.91 6.32 12.02
N ILE A 259 12.19 5.45 11.32
CA ILE A 259 12.74 4.70 10.19
C ILE A 259 13.07 5.69 9.08
N SER A 260 14.25 5.53 8.48
CA SER A 260 14.76 6.42 7.44
C SER A 260 14.04 6.20 6.10
N ILE A 261 12.85 6.79 5.95
CA ILE A 261 12.04 6.76 4.73
C ILE A 261 12.44 7.81 3.72
#